data_AF-A0A255ELL2-F1
#
_entry.id   AF-A0A255ELL2-F1
#
_cell.length_a   1.000
_cell.length_b   1.000
_cell.length_c   1.000
_cell.angle_alpha   90.00
_cell.angle_beta   90.00
_cell.angle_gamma   90.00
#
_symmetry.space_group_name_H-M   'P 1'
#
loop_
_entity.id
_entity.type
_entity.pdbx_description
1 polymer ?
#
loop_
_entity_poly.entity_id
_entity_poly.type
_entity_poly.pdbx_seq_one_letter_code
_entity_poly.pdbx_strand_id
1 'polypeptide(L)'
;MMSTLSLPSGHASESAADRGYISDKARYLARLRRIEGQARGIHRMIDEDAYCIDILTQVSAITSALENVAIGLLDDHLRHCVTGAIRNGETAADHKIDEASQAIARLIKST
;
A
#
# COMPACT_ATOMS: atom_id res chain seq x y z
N MET A 1 25.66 1.07 -22.06
CA MET A 1 24.96 2.25 -21.51
C MET A 1 24.07 1.76 -20.39
N MET A 2 24.59 1.73 -19.15
CA MET A 2 23.85 1.30 -17.96
C MET A 2 23.13 2.53 -17.39
N SER A 3 21.80 2.48 -17.39
CA SER A 3 20.94 3.54 -16.87
C SER A 3 20.98 3.52 -15.34
N THR A 4 21.51 4.58 -14.73
CA THR A 4 21.49 4.79 -13.28
C THR A 4 20.10 5.24 -12.85
N LEU A 5 19.26 4.31 -12.38
CA LEU A 5 18.05 4.66 -11.64
C LEU A 5 18.47 5.31 -10.31
N SER A 6 18.27 6.62 -10.19
CA SER A 6 18.35 7.32 -8.91
C SER A 6 17.12 6.96 -8.07
N LEU A 7 17.35 6.37 -6.90
CA LEU A 7 16.32 6.21 -5.87
C LEU A 7 15.92 7.60 -5.36
N PRO A 8 14.62 7.91 -5.19
CA PRO A 8 14.22 9.14 -4.55
C PRO A 8 14.66 9.11 -3.08
N SER A 9 15.38 10.16 -2.67
CA SER A 9 15.90 10.37 -1.32
C SER A 9 14.79 10.19 -0.28
N GLY A 10 14.95 9.15 0.55
CA GLY A 10 14.09 8.91 1.71
C GLY A 10 14.17 10.06 2.71
N HIS A 11 13.03 10.49 3.22
CA HIS A 11 12.91 11.45 4.32
C HIS A 11 13.55 10.86 5.57
N ALA A 12 14.79 11.24 5.83
CA ALA A 12 15.51 10.90 7.05
C ALA A 12 15.20 11.94 8.12
N SER A 13 14.08 11.77 8.84
CA SER A 13 13.85 12.28 10.22
C SER A 13 12.36 12.17 10.61
N GLU A 14 11.84 10.95 10.79
CA GLU A 14 10.53 10.77 11.42
C GLU A 14 10.67 9.86 12.65
N SER A 15 10.41 10.46 13.82
CA SER A 15 10.37 9.79 15.12
C SER A 15 9.46 8.55 15.07
N ALA A 16 9.74 7.55 15.90
CA ALA A 16 8.96 6.30 15.96
C ALA A 16 7.44 6.52 16.19
N ALA A 17 7.03 7.71 16.66
CA ALA A 17 5.64 8.11 16.83
C ALA A 17 4.90 8.47 15.51
N ASP A 18 5.61 8.71 14.40
CA ASP A 18 5.03 9.21 13.14
C ASP A 18 4.74 8.10 12.10
N ARG A 19 5.16 6.87 12.40
CA ARG A 19 4.87 5.71 11.54
C ARG A 19 3.46 5.20 11.82
N GLY A 20 2.45 5.87 11.25
CA GLY A 20 1.02 5.57 11.44
C GLY A 20 0.59 4.12 11.18
N TYR A 21 1.40 3.28 10.53
CA TYR A 21 1.13 1.85 10.34
C TYR A 21 1.50 0.96 11.55
N ILE A 22 2.22 1.50 12.55
CA ILE A 22 2.82 0.70 13.63
C ILE A 22 1.77 -0.02 14.49
N SER A 23 0.53 0.47 14.56
CA SER A 23 -0.54 -0.15 15.34
C SER A 23 -0.83 -1.60 14.93
N ASP A 24 -0.67 -1.95 13.65
CA ASP A 24 -1.01 -3.28 13.14
C ASP A 24 -0.04 -3.83 12.08
N LYS A 25 1.26 -3.58 12.28
CA LYS A 25 2.35 -4.08 11.41
C LYS A 25 2.24 -5.59 11.13
N ALA A 26 1.91 -6.39 12.15
CA ALA A 26 1.82 -7.84 12.02
C ALA A 26 0.70 -8.25 11.04
N ARG A 27 -0.45 -7.58 11.08
CA ARG A 27 -1.56 -7.81 10.13
C ARG A 27 -1.15 -7.51 8.70
N TYR A 28 -0.48 -6.40 8.44
CA TYR A 28 -0.03 -6.05 7.09
C TYR A 28 0.98 -7.05 6.55
N LEU A 29 1.96 -7.43 7.36
CA LEU A 29 2.92 -8.47 6.98
C LEU A 29 2.23 -9.80 6.68
N ALA A 30 1.22 -10.19 7.47
CA ALA A 30 0.45 -11.41 7.22
C ALA A 30 -0.37 -11.35 5.92
N ARG A 31 -0.94 -10.19 5.56
CA ARG A 31 -1.64 -9.98 4.28
C ARG A 31 -0.66 -10.05 3.10
N LEU A 32 0.48 -9.37 3.20
CA LEU A 32 1.52 -9.37 2.16
C LEU A 32 2.11 -10.77 1.93
N ARG A 33 2.33 -11.57 2.99
CA ARG A 33 2.75 -12.98 2.84
C ARG A 33 1.75 -13.84 2.07
N ARG A 34 0.44 -13.58 2.21
CA ARG A 34 -0.59 -14.29 1.43
C ARG A 34 -0.55 -13.87 -0.04
N ILE A 35 -0.46 -12.57 -0.30
CA ILE A 35 -0.32 -11.99 -1.65
C ILE A 35 0.90 -12.57 -2.38
N GLU A 36 2.04 -12.68 -1.69
CA GLU A 36 3.26 -13.32 -2.20
C GLU A 36 3.01 -14.81 -2.57
N GLY A 37 2.24 -15.52 -1.75
CA GLY A 37 1.79 -16.88 -2.05
C GLY A 37 0.91 -16.98 -3.28
N GLN A 38 -0.02 -16.02 -3.48
CA GLN A 38 -0.87 -15.93 -4.67
C GLN A 38 -0.03 -15.67 -5.93
N ALA A 39 0.94 -14.74 -5.87
CA ALA A 39 1.85 -14.47 -6.98
C ALA A 39 2.65 -15.72 -7.39
N ARG A 40 3.18 -16.46 -6.42
CA ARG A 40 3.81 -17.77 -6.69
C ARG A 40 2.83 -18.79 -7.29
N GLY A 41 1.56 -18.75 -6.89
CA GLY A 41 0.51 -19.57 -7.47
C GLY A 41 0.30 -19.28 -8.95
N ILE A 42 0.15 -18.00 -9.31
CA ILE A 42 0.02 -17.55 -10.69
C ILE A 42 1.23 -17.97 -11.53
N HIS A 43 2.45 -17.83 -11.00
CA HIS A 43 3.66 -18.30 -11.68
C HIS A 43 3.58 -19.79 -12.01
N ARG A 44 3.18 -20.65 -11.06
CA ARG A 44 3.02 -22.09 -11.32
C ARG A 44 1.92 -22.37 -12.35
N MET A 45 0.80 -21.67 -12.28
CA MET A 45 -0.28 -21.83 -13.25
C MET A 45 0.19 -21.53 -14.68
N ILE A 46 1.06 -20.54 -14.86
CA ILE A 46 1.66 -20.23 -16.16
C ILE A 46 2.64 -21.33 -16.59
N ASP A 47 3.50 -21.79 -15.67
CA ASP A 47 4.47 -22.87 -15.92
C ASP A 47 3.80 -24.21 -16.28
N GLU A 48 2.60 -24.45 -15.76
CA GLU A 48 1.79 -25.65 -15.97
C GLU A 48 0.77 -25.50 -17.13
N ASP A 49 0.86 -24.44 -17.94
CA ASP A 49 -0.05 -24.15 -19.06
C ASP A 49 -1.55 -24.16 -18.65
N ALA A 50 -1.85 -23.67 -17.46
CA ALA A 50 -3.22 -23.63 -16.94
C ALA A 50 -4.13 -22.72 -17.78
N TYR A 51 -5.44 -22.95 -17.67
CA TYR A 51 -6.42 -22.22 -18.46
C TYR A 51 -6.38 -20.71 -18.18
N CYS A 52 -6.32 -19.91 -19.24
CA CYS A 52 -6.12 -18.46 -19.14
C CYS A 52 -7.15 -17.76 -18.25
N ILE A 53 -8.41 -18.22 -18.24
CA ILE A 53 -9.48 -17.61 -17.43
C ILE A 53 -9.25 -17.85 -15.93
N ASP A 54 -8.68 -19.00 -15.56
CA ASP A 54 -8.34 -19.30 -14.17
C ASP A 54 -7.17 -18.44 -13.71
N ILE A 55 -6.17 -18.23 -14.58
CA ILE A 55 -5.06 -17.31 -14.33
C ILE A 55 -5.59 -15.89 -14.11
N LEU A 56 -6.46 -15.40 -15.01
CA LEU A 56 -7.08 -14.07 -14.88
C LEU A 56 -7.90 -13.95 -13.59
N THR A 57 -8.56 -15.02 -13.16
CA THR A 57 -9.29 -15.04 -11.88
C THR A 57 -8.34 -14.88 -10.69
N GLN A 58 -7.18 -15.54 -10.71
CA GLN A 58 -6.16 -15.35 -9.66
C GLN A 58 -5.51 -13.96 -9.70
N VAL A 59 -5.31 -13.40 -10.90
CA VAL A 59 -4.84 -12.01 -11.07
C VAL A 59 -5.83 -11.03 -10.45
N SER A 60 -7.14 -11.18 -10.69
CA SER A 60 -8.15 -10.35 -10.05
C SER A 60 -8.13 -10.51 -8.52
N ALA A 61 -7.95 -11.74 -8.02
CA ALA A 61 -7.87 -11.99 -6.59
C ALA A 61 -6.66 -11.33 -5.91
N ILE A 62 -5.48 -11.31 -6.55
CA ILE A 62 -4.29 -10.64 -6.00
C ILE A 62 -4.43 -9.10 -6.05
N THR A 63 -5.04 -8.55 -7.11
CA THR A 63 -5.32 -7.12 -7.22
C THR A 63 -6.25 -6.66 -6.09
N SER A 64 -7.37 -7.35 -5.86
CA SER A 64 -8.27 -7.03 -4.75
C SER A 64 -7.61 -7.18 -3.38
N ALA A 65 -6.69 -8.13 -3.21
CA ALA A 65 -5.94 -8.28 -1.97
C ALA A 65 -4.98 -7.09 -1.72
N LEU A 66 -4.33 -6.59 -2.77
CA LEU A 66 -3.47 -5.39 -2.72
C LEU A 66 -4.27 -4.13 -2.41
N GLU A 67 -5.43 -3.95 -3.05
CA GLU A 67 -6.35 -2.83 -2.78
C GLU A 67 -6.78 -2.79 -1.31
N ASN A 68 -7.11 -3.96 -0.73
CA ASN A 68 -7.45 -4.06 0.69
C ASN A 68 -6.29 -3.72 1.64
N VAL A 69 -5.04 -3.96 1.22
CA VAL A 69 -3.86 -3.51 1.98
C VAL A 69 -3.72 -2.00 1.88
N ALA A 70 -3.85 -1.43 0.68
CA ALA A 70 -3.75 0.01 0.46
C ALA A 70 -4.82 0.81 1.24
N ILE A 71 -6.08 0.36 1.20
CA ILE A 71 -7.19 0.97 1.95
C ILE A 71 -6.92 0.88 3.46
N GLY A 72 -6.42 -0.25 3.96
CA GLY A 72 -6.08 -0.38 5.37
C GLY A 72 -5.01 0.61 5.82
N LEU A 73 -3.92 0.71 5.05
CA LEU A 73 -2.81 1.63 5.37
C LEU A 73 -3.26 3.09 5.36
N LEU A 74 -4.16 3.44 4.44
CA LEU A 74 -4.77 4.76 4.37
C LEU A 74 -5.67 5.05 5.59
N ASP A 75 -6.55 4.13 5.99
CA ASP A 75 -7.41 4.31 7.17
C ASP A 75 -6.55 4.51 8.43
N ASP A 76 -5.47 3.72 8.59
CA ASP A 76 -4.52 3.89 9.69
C ASP A 76 -3.80 5.24 9.63
N HIS A 77 -3.42 5.72 8.43
CA HIS A 77 -2.80 7.04 8.26
C HIS A 77 -3.76 8.17 8.65
N LEU A 78 -5.01 8.13 8.18
CA LEU A 78 -6.03 9.13 8.51
C LEU A 78 -6.31 9.15 10.02
N ARG A 79 -6.42 7.98 10.67
CA ARG A 79 -6.68 7.89 12.12
C ARG A 79 -5.55 8.43 12.99
N HIS A 80 -4.29 8.20 12.62
CA HIS A 80 -3.17 8.59 13.48
C HIS A 80 -2.61 9.97 13.13
N CYS A 81 -2.44 10.27 11.84
CA CYS A 81 -1.78 11.50 11.41
C CYS A 81 -2.74 12.69 11.42
N VAL A 82 -4.01 12.53 11.01
CA VAL A 82 -4.97 13.64 10.98
C VAL A 82 -5.47 13.97 12.40
N THR A 83 -5.78 12.96 13.22
CA THR A 83 -6.18 13.20 14.62
C THR A 83 -5.05 13.82 15.45
N GLY A 84 -3.80 13.46 15.16
CA GLY A 84 -2.62 14.13 15.73
C GLY A 84 -2.46 15.58 15.26
N ALA A 85 -2.66 15.84 13.97
CA ALA A 85 -2.53 17.16 13.38
C ALA A 85 -3.61 18.16 13.83
N ILE A 86 -4.85 17.71 14.05
CA ILE A 86 -5.94 18.55 14.61
C ILE A 86 -5.53 19.18 15.96
N ARG A 87 -4.72 18.48 16.76
CA ARG A 87 -4.21 18.99 18.05
C ARG A 87 -3.09 20.02 17.90
N ASN A 88 -2.43 20.07 16.75
CA ASN A 88 -1.27 20.92 16.45
C ASN A 88 -1.63 22.16 15.61
N GLY A 89 -2.87 22.27 15.12
CA GLY A 89 -3.39 23.43 14.37
C GLY A 89 -3.98 23.07 13.01
N GLU A 90 -4.98 23.84 12.56
CA GLU A 90 -5.81 23.57 11.36
C GLU A 90 -4.98 23.38 10.08
N THR A 91 -3.96 24.21 9.87
CA THR A 91 -3.10 24.17 8.66
C THR A 91 -2.28 22.88 8.53
N ALA A 92 -1.93 22.24 9.65
CA ALA A 92 -1.20 20.97 9.64
C ALA A 92 -2.12 19.79 9.32
N ALA A 93 -3.42 19.88 9.67
CA ALA A 93 -4.41 18.87 9.35
C ALA A 93 -4.73 18.87 7.85
N ASP A 94 -4.92 20.04 7.24
CA ASP A 94 -5.21 20.19 5.81
C ASP A 94 -4.10 19.58 4.94
N HIS A 95 -2.82 19.84 5.26
CA HIS A 95 -1.71 19.27 4.51
C HIS A 95 -1.66 17.73 4.59
N LYS A 96 -2.03 17.13 5.73
CA LYS A 96 -2.09 15.66 5.87
C LYS A 96 -3.29 15.06 5.16
N ILE A 97 -4.41 15.78 5.09
CA ILE A 97 -5.59 15.39 4.31
C ILE A 97 -5.27 15.42 2.80
N ASP A 98 -4.55 16.44 2.33
CA ASP A 98 -4.10 16.54 0.92
C ASP A 98 -3.16 15.39 0.54
N GLU A 99 -2.21 15.05 1.40
CA GLU A 99 -1.29 13.91 1.22
C GLU A 99 -2.07 12.58 1.06
N ALA A 100 -3.02 12.33 1.96
CA ALA A 100 -3.88 11.15 1.92
C ALA A 100 -4.75 11.12 0.65
N SER A 101 -5.33 12.26 0.26
CA SER A 101 -6.17 12.40 -0.94
C SER A 101 -5.39 12.11 -2.22
N GLN A 102 -4.14 12.55 -2.31
CA GLN A 102 -3.26 12.24 -3.44
C GLN A 102 -2.85 10.77 -3.49
N ALA A 103 -2.71 10.10 -2.34
CA ALA A 103 -2.46 8.66 -2.28
C ALA A 103 -3.68 7.87 -2.79
N ILE A 104 -4.89 8.25 -2.39
CA ILE A 104 -6.16 7.68 -2.90
C ILE A 104 -6.28 7.86 -4.40
N ALA A 105 -6.03 9.08 -4.91
CA ALA A 105 -6.14 9.37 -6.33
C ALA A 105 -5.21 8.47 -7.18
N ARG A 106 -4.02 8.16 -6.68
CA ARG A 106 -3.09 7.21 -7.31
C ARG A 106 -3.61 5.77 -7.29
N LEU A 107 -4.22 5.35 -6.20
CA LEU A 107 -4.80 4.01 -6.05
C LEU A 107 -5.95 3.79 -7.06
N ILE A 108 -6.89 4.75 -7.14
CA ILE A 108 -8.07 4.65 -8.02
C ILE A 108 -7.69 4.72 -9.50
N LYS A 109 -6.66 5.50 -9.86
CA LYS A 109 -6.26 5.69 -11.26
C LYS A 109 -5.47 4.50 -11.84
N SER A 110 -5.09 3.54 -11.01
CA SER A 110 -4.29 2.37 -11.40
C SER A 110 -5.12 1.10 -11.65
N THR A 111 -6.44 1.16 -11.44
CA THR A 111 -7.41 0.08 -11.69
C THR A 111 -8.14 0.31 -13.01
#